data_AF-A0AAN9PD63-F1
#
_entry.id   AF-A0AAN9PD63-F1
#
_cell.length_a   1.000
_cell.length_b   1.000
_cell.length_c   1.000
_cell.angle_alpha   90.00
_cell.angle_beta   90.00
_cell.angle_gamma   90.00
#
_symmetry.space_group_name_H-M   'P 1'
#
loop_
_entity.id
_entity.type
_entity.pdbx_description
1 polymer ?
#
loop_
_entity_poly.entity_id
_entity_poly.type
_entity_poly.pdbx_seq_one_letter_code
_entity_poly.pdbx_strand_id
1 'polypeptide(L)'
;MVMGIWTFLLELCMACFMCLDHRGKVRDKFPLEMAEIQGEVVVADINNDGKIELVTADTHGNVAIWTPKGDLIWEKHLKSLLPKV
;
A
#
# COMPACT_ATOMS: atom_id res chain seq x y z
N MET A 1 1.63 27.27 -27.15
CA MET A 1 1.05 27.10 -25.80
C MET A 1 0.73 25.63 -25.62
N VAL A 2 1.70 24.86 -25.13
CA VAL A 2 1.59 23.40 -24.94
C VAL A 2 1.46 23.15 -23.45
N MET A 3 0.23 23.16 -22.94
CA MET A 3 -0.12 22.92 -21.53
C MET A 3 -0.96 21.64 -21.37
N GLY A 4 -0.72 20.61 -22.20
CA GLY A 4 -1.72 19.54 -22.38
C GLY A 4 -1.35 18.13 -21.94
N ILE A 5 -0.07 17.80 -21.73
CA ILE A 5 0.34 16.39 -21.56
C ILE A 5 0.87 16.09 -20.14
N TRP A 6 1.40 17.10 -19.44
CA TRP A 6 1.97 16.91 -18.11
C TRP A 6 0.93 16.91 -16.98
N THR A 7 -0.22 17.57 -17.19
CA THR A 7 -1.25 17.74 -16.15
C THR A 7 -2.02 16.46 -15.81
N PHE A 8 -2.04 15.47 -16.72
CA PHE A 8 -2.70 14.17 -16.50
C PHE A 8 -1.78 13.10 -15.89
N LEU A 9 -0.47 13.31 -15.87
CA LEU A 9 0.50 12.32 -15.37
C LEU A 9 0.67 12.35 -13.85
N LEU A 10 -0.12 13.19 -13.18
CA LEU A 10 -0.08 13.50 -11.75
C LEU A 10 -1.35 13.07 -11.02
N GLU A 11 -2.10 12.09 -11.56
CA GLU A 11 -2.97 11.29 -10.70
C GLU A 11 -2.06 10.55 -9.73
N LEU A 12 -1.86 11.19 -8.56
CA LEU A 12 -1.00 10.72 -7.49
C LEU A 12 -1.21 9.23 -7.29
N CYS A 13 -0.11 8.47 -7.18
CA CYS A 13 -0.14 7.09 -6.70
C CYS A 13 -0.54 7.08 -5.21
N MET A 14 -1.76 7.53 -4.88
CA MET A 14 -2.35 7.42 -3.55
C MET A 14 -2.83 5.98 -3.31
N ALA A 15 -2.90 5.18 -4.38
CA ALA A 15 -3.35 3.80 -4.38
C ALA A 15 -2.21 2.78 -4.25
N CYS A 16 -0.94 3.20 -4.12
CA CYS A 16 0.18 2.27 -4.09
C CYS A 16 1.21 2.57 -3.00
N PHE A 17 1.91 1.53 -2.54
CA PHE A 17 3.04 1.68 -1.62
C PHE A 17 4.25 0.85 -2.10
N MET A 18 5.45 1.30 -1.72
CA MET A 18 6.73 0.76 -2.19
C MET A 18 7.53 0.19 -1.02
N CYS A 19 8.29 -0.87 -1.28
CA CYS A 19 9.30 -1.36 -0.34
C CYS A 19 10.67 -1.32 -1.03
N LEU A 20 11.64 -0.68 -0.38
CA LEU A 20 13.02 -0.57 -0.86
C LEU A 20 13.94 -1.47 -0.02
N ASP A 21 14.99 -2.00 -0.64
CA ASP A 21 16.08 -2.63 0.08
C ASP A 21 17.05 -1.60 0.69
N HIS A 22 18.04 -2.06 1.47
CA HIS A 22 19.03 -1.20 2.11
C HIS A 22 19.94 -0.44 1.12
N ARG A 23 19.86 -0.73 -0.18
CA ARG A 23 20.57 -0.04 -1.26
C ARG A 23 19.65 0.92 -2.04
N GLY A 24 18.41 1.09 -1.59
CA GLY A 24 17.40 1.91 -2.27
C GLY A 24 16.78 1.23 -3.50
N LYS A 25 17.03 -0.06 -3.74
CA LYS A 25 16.41 -0.81 -4.85
C LYS A 25 15.00 -1.23 -4.47
N VAL A 26 14.03 -1.02 -5.36
CA VAL A 26 12.68 -1.56 -5.20
C VAL A 26 12.73 -3.09 -5.08
N ARG A 27 12.03 -3.62 -4.07
CA ARG A 27 11.89 -5.06 -3.87
C ARG A 27 10.94 -5.68 -4.89
N ASP A 28 11.13 -6.97 -5.15
CA ASP A 28 10.25 -7.72 -6.03
C ASP A 28 8.79 -7.66 -5.54
N LYS A 29 7.84 -7.62 -6.48
CA LYS A 29 6.38 -7.44 -6.28
C LYS A 29 5.89 -6.04 -5.88
N PHE A 30 6.78 -5.05 -5.77
CA PHE A 30 6.38 -3.66 -5.53
C PHE A 30 6.40 -2.83 -6.83
N PRO A 31 5.52 -1.82 -6.99
CA PRO A 31 4.48 -1.36 -6.04
C PRO A 31 3.39 -2.39 -5.78
N LEU A 32 2.84 -2.37 -4.56
CA LEU A 32 1.58 -3.03 -4.26
C LEU A 32 0.44 -2.02 -4.34
N GLU A 33 -0.66 -2.42 -4.96
CA GLU A 33 -1.84 -1.59 -5.20
C GLU A 33 -2.97 -1.93 -4.22
N MET A 34 -3.65 -0.90 -3.74
CA MET A 34 -4.90 -0.95 -2.98
C MET A 34 -5.82 0.18 -3.46
N ALA A 35 -7.01 0.32 -2.86
CA ALA A 35 -7.73 1.58 -2.99
C ALA A 35 -6.93 2.72 -2.31
N GLU A 36 -7.42 3.95 -2.42
CA GLU A 36 -6.75 5.14 -1.88
C GLU A 36 -6.27 4.93 -0.43
N ILE A 37 -4.96 4.95 -0.24
CA ILE A 37 -4.28 4.85 1.05
C ILE A 37 -3.99 6.29 1.50
N GLN A 38 -4.75 6.76 2.48
CA GLN A 38 -4.47 8.04 3.16
C GLN A 38 -3.75 7.85 4.50
N GLY A 39 -3.66 6.61 4.98
CA GLY A 39 -2.99 6.26 6.23
C GLY A 39 -1.50 5.94 6.05
N GLU A 40 -0.77 5.92 7.16
CA GLU A 40 0.62 5.45 7.20
C GLU A 40 0.68 3.92 7.05
N VAL A 41 1.77 3.43 6.45
CA VAL A 41 2.11 2.00 6.45
C VAL A 41 2.81 1.67 7.77
N VAL A 42 2.25 0.74 8.54
CA VAL A 42 2.86 0.29 9.80
C VAL A 42 3.72 -0.93 9.54
N VAL A 43 4.87 -1.02 10.22
CA VAL A 43 5.81 -2.14 10.11
C VAL A 43 6.01 -2.76 11.48
N ALA A 44 5.69 -4.05 11.62
CA ALA A 44 5.83 -4.79 12.88
C ALA A 44 5.95 -6.30 12.61
N ASP A 45 6.59 -7.03 13.54
CA ASP A 45 6.52 -8.49 13.58
C ASP A 45 5.23 -8.90 14.30
N ILE A 46 4.21 -9.25 13.53
CA ILE A 46 2.83 -9.43 14.01
C ILE A 46 2.55 -10.88 14.36
N ASN A 47 3.23 -11.80 13.68
CA ASN A 47 3.08 -13.25 13.89
C ASN A 47 4.19 -13.85 14.77
N ASN A 48 5.16 -13.03 15.22
CA ASN A 48 6.29 -13.40 16.06
C ASN A 48 7.18 -14.47 15.40
N ASP A 49 7.40 -14.36 14.08
CA ASP A 49 8.29 -15.23 13.30
C ASP A 49 9.70 -14.64 13.09
N GLY A 50 9.96 -13.44 13.61
CA GLY A 50 11.21 -12.73 13.50
C GLY A 50 11.38 -11.94 12.19
N LYS A 51 10.35 -11.87 11.33
CA LYS A 51 10.30 -11.03 10.15
C LYS A 51 9.34 -9.87 10.37
N ILE A 52 9.55 -8.79 9.62
CA ILE A 52 8.68 -7.61 9.68
C ILE A 52 7.58 -7.74 8.63
N GLU A 53 6.33 -7.65 9.05
CA GLU A 53 5.18 -7.50 8.16
C GLU A 53 4.85 -6.02 7.90
N LEU A 54 4.17 -5.78 6.79
CA LEU A 54 3.63 -4.48 6.42
C LEU A 54 2.12 -4.50 6.66
N VAL A 55 1.59 -3.51 7.36
CA VAL A 55 0.15 -3.30 7.55
C VAL A 55 -0.27 -2.05 6.83
N THR A 56 -1.29 -2.19 5.99
CA THR A 56 -1.87 -1.09 5.21
C THR A 56 -3.36 -1.00 5.45
N ALA A 57 -3.89 0.22 5.37
CA ALA A 57 -5.32 0.48 5.45
C ALA A 57 -5.70 1.52 4.39
N ASP A 58 -6.76 1.22 3.63
CA ASP A 58 -7.33 2.17 2.67
C ASP A 58 -8.50 2.96 3.25
N THR A 59 -8.90 4.03 2.56
CA THR A 59 -10.02 4.91 2.95
C THR A 59 -11.38 4.21 2.96
N HIS A 60 -11.50 3.09 2.26
CA HIS A 60 -12.71 2.26 2.25
C HIS A 60 -12.75 1.29 3.44
N GLY A 61 -11.75 1.29 4.32
CA GLY A 61 -11.71 0.46 5.51
C GLY A 61 -11.21 -0.97 5.24
N ASN A 62 -10.58 -1.25 4.09
CA ASN A 62 -9.85 -2.51 3.93
C ASN A 62 -8.49 -2.40 4.64
N VAL A 63 -8.20 -3.38 5.49
CA VAL A 63 -6.92 -3.54 6.19
C VAL A 63 -6.26 -4.82 5.65
N ALA A 64 -5.03 -4.71 5.17
CA ALA A 64 -4.27 -5.84 4.64
C ALA A 64 -2.92 -5.97 5.35
N ILE A 65 -2.47 -7.20 5.55
CA ILE A 65 -1.13 -7.51 6.07
C ILE A 65 -0.35 -8.27 5.01
N TRP A 66 0.88 -7.81 4.76
CA TRP A 66 1.76 -8.32 3.74
C TRP A 66 3.07 -8.80 4.34
N THR A 67 3.63 -9.86 3.76
CA THR A 67 5.01 -10.26 4.02
C THR A 67 5.97 -9.17 3.51
N PRO A 68 7.23 -9.14 3.97
CA PRO A 68 8.22 -8.20 3.44
C PRO A 68 8.65 -8.48 1.98
N LYS A 69 8.08 -9.52 1.36
CA LYS A 69 8.20 -9.84 -0.07
C LYS A 69 6.96 -9.44 -0.88
N GLY A 70 5.97 -8.83 -0.24
CA GLY A 70 4.73 -8.39 -0.87
C GLY A 70 3.70 -9.50 -1.09
N ASP A 71 3.80 -10.61 -0.35
CA ASP A 71 2.75 -11.64 -0.36
C ASP A 71 1.66 -11.26 0.64
N LEU A 72 0.39 -11.34 0.24
CA LEU A 72 -0.73 -11.12 1.14
C LEU A 72 -0.80 -12.25 2.18
N ILE A 73 -0.78 -11.90 3.47
CA ILE A 73 -1.03 -12.82 4.58
C ILE A 73 -2.53 -12.92 4.81
N TRP A 74 -3.20 -11.77 4.97
CA TRP A 74 -4.65 -11.70 5.12
C TRP A 74 -5.17 -10.28 4.88
N GLU A 75 -6.48 -10.17 4.65
CA GLU A 75 -7.21 -8.92 4.46
C GLU A 75 -8.52 -8.93 5.25
N LYS A 76 -8.90 -7.80 5.86
CA LYS A 76 -10.24 -7.53 6.39
C LYS A 76 -10.84 -6.30 5.80
N HIS A 77 -12.13 -6.36 5.55
CA HIS A 77 -12.94 -5.16 5.50
C HIS A 77 -13.46 -4.83 6.92
N LEU A 78 -13.09 -3.67 7.43
CA LEU A 78 -13.67 -3.08 8.64
C LEU A 78 -14.84 -2.18 8.26
N LYS A 79 -15.72 -1.89 9.21
CA LYS A 79 -16.90 -1.06 8.97
C LYS A 79 -16.44 0.36 8.61
N SER A 80 -16.56 0.72 7.33
CA SER A 80 -16.34 2.09 6.84
C SER A 80 -17.66 2.85 6.74
N LEU A 81 -17.58 4.17 6.86
CA LEU A 81 -18.69 5.08 6.56
C LEU A 81 -18.82 5.34 5.05
N LEU A 82 -17.82 4.92 4.26
CA LEU A 82 -17.81 5.04 2.82
C LEU A 82 -18.26 3.72 2.16
N PRO A 83 -19.21 3.74 1.21
CA PRO A 83 -19.60 2.56 0.47
C PRO A 83 -18.49 2.10 -0.48
N LYS A 84 -18.36 0.78 -0.65
CA LYS A 84 -17.45 0.16 -1.64
C LYS A 84 -18.11 0.33 -3.03
N VAL A 85 -17.42 0.98 -3.97
CA VAL A 85 -17.88 1.15 -5.36
C VAL A 85 -17.74 -0.17 -6.12
#